data_AF-A0A951Z9D0-F1
#
_entry.id   AF-A0A951Z9D0-F1
#
_cell.length_a   1.000
_cell.length_b   1.000
_cell.length_c   1.000
_cell.angle_alpha   90.00
_cell.angle_beta   90.00
_cell.angle_gamma   90.00
#
_symmetry.space_group_name_H-M   'P 1'
#
loop_
_entity.id
_entity.type
_entity.pdbx_description
1 polymer ?
#
loop_
_entity_poly.entity_id
_entity_poly.type
_entity_poly.pdbx_seq_one_letter_code
_entity_poly.pdbx_strand_id
1 'polypeptide(L)'
;SNASILKVEGDRHPIHLYLENGIPVTLNTDDEGVSRSNLTNEYVRAVRSYGFDYRQLKTFARNALEYSFLPGEGLYRGSYDALRPGFERVRDEDWTPDLDAREAMAGSQKLAAQVRLERAFVAFEK
;
A
#
# COMPACT_ATOMS: atom_id res chain seq x y z
N SER A 1 9.79 8.63 -12.98
CA SER A 1 10.39 9.96 -13.17
C SER A 1 11.92 10.01 -12.99
N ASN A 2 12.50 9.46 -11.91
CA ASN A 2 13.94 9.58 -11.58
C ASN A 2 14.92 9.22 -12.71
N ALA A 3 14.70 8.10 -13.41
CA ALA A 3 15.54 7.71 -14.55
C ALA A 3 15.52 8.75 -15.68
N SER A 4 14.34 9.32 -15.96
CA SER A 4 14.15 10.30 -17.03
C SER A 4 14.73 11.66 -16.68
N ILE A 5 14.48 12.15 -15.46
CA ILE A 5 14.81 13.52 -15.01
C ILE A 5 16.21 13.59 -14.41
N LEU A 6 16.48 12.75 -13.41
CA LEU A 6 17.72 12.78 -12.61
C LEU A 6 18.81 11.85 -13.16
N LYS A 7 18.49 11.00 -14.15
CA LYS A 7 19.38 9.96 -14.68
C LYS A 7 19.84 8.97 -13.60
N VAL A 8 18.96 8.72 -12.61
CA VAL A 8 19.17 7.76 -11.51
C VAL A 8 18.27 6.55 -11.72
N GLU A 9 18.87 5.37 -11.84
CA GLU A 9 18.19 4.09 -12.10
C GLU A 9 19.04 2.90 -11.64
N GLY A 10 18.42 1.71 -11.61
CA GLY A 10 19.07 0.48 -11.15
C GLY A 10 19.61 0.63 -9.73
N ASP A 11 20.79 0.09 -9.48
CA ASP A 11 21.43 0.09 -8.15
C ASP A 11 21.70 1.49 -7.58
N ARG A 12 21.71 2.54 -8.43
CA ARG A 12 21.86 3.93 -7.98
C ARG A 12 20.58 4.51 -7.38
N HIS A 13 19.42 3.87 -7.59
CA HIS A 13 18.16 4.33 -7.03
C HIS A 13 18.10 4.01 -5.52
N PRO A 14 17.82 4.98 -4.63
CA PRO A 14 17.96 4.79 -3.18
C PRO A 14 16.82 3.98 -2.55
N ILE A 15 15.98 3.30 -3.34
CA ILE A 15 14.77 2.65 -2.82
C ILE A 15 15.13 1.48 -1.88
N HIS A 16 16.17 0.71 -2.19
CA HIS A 16 16.66 -0.34 -1.29
C HIS A 16 17.23 0.25 0.00
N LEU A 17 18.04 1.30 -0.11
CA LEU A 17 18.59 2.00 1.05
C LEU A 17 17.50 2.47 2.02
N TYR A 18 16.40 3.02 1.51
CA TYR A 18 15.27 3.43 2.34
C TYR A 18 14.63 2.24 3.06
N LEU A 19 14.37 1.15 2.34
CA LEU A 19 13.72 -0.02 2.91
C LEU A 19 14.60 -0.74 3.95
N GLU A 20 15.90 -0.85 3.70
CA GLU A 20 16.88 -1.44 4.63
C GLU A 20 16.97 -0.66 5.95
N ASN A 21 16.65 0.64 5.93
CA ASN A 21 16.63 1.51 7.12
C ASN A 21 15.21 1.66 7.70
N GLY A 22 14.24 0.85 7.27
CA GLY A 22 12.88 0.88 7.80
C GLY A 22 12.08 2.13 7.41
N ILE A 23 12.53 2.88 6.39
CA ILE A 23 11.82 4.06 5.90
C ILE A 23 10.64 3.60 5.03
N PRO A 24 9.38 3.98 5.35
CA PRO A 24 8.23 3.62 4.53
C PRO A 24 8.30 4.26 3.14
N VAL A 25 7.95 3.49 2.11
CA VAL A 25 7.97 3.92 0.70
C VAL A 25 6.62 3.69 0.04
N THR A 26 6.18 4.65 -0.77
CA THR A 26 5.07 4.51 -1.71
C THR A 26 5.60 4.55 -3.14
N LEU A 27 4.92 3.86 -4.06
CA LEU A 27 5.19 3.97 -5.50
C LEU A 27 4.25 5.00 -6.11
N ASN A 28 4.80 5.92 -6.91
CA ASN A 28 4.07 7.02 -7.52
C ASN A 28 4.60 7.25 -8.94
N THR A 29 3.74 7.76 -9.82
CA THR A 29 4.07 8.04 -11.22
C THR A 29 4.74 9.40 -11.44
N ASP A 30 4.53 10.33 -10.50
CA ASP A 30 4.91 11.74 -10.61
C ASP A 30 4.04 12.45 -11.67
N ASP A 31 4.40 12.29 -12.95
CA ASP A 31 3.68 12.84 -14.11
C ASP A 31 3.48 11.77 -15.19
N GLU A 32 2.29 11.17 -15.23
CA GLU A 32 1.95 10.11 -16.21
C GLU A 32 2.00 10.61 -17.65
N GLY A 33 1.53 11.84 -17.92
CA GLY A 33 1.50 12.43 -19.25
C GLY A 33 2.89 12.68 -19.84
N VAL A 34 3.84 13.12 -19.00
CA VAL A 34 5.24 13.34 -19.40
C VAL A 34 5.96 12.01 -19.56
N SER A 35 5.76 11.09 -18.62
CA SER A 35 6.46 9.80 -18.59
C SER A 35 5.89 8.78 -19.57
N ARG A 36 4.69 9.03 -20.14
CA ARG A 36 3.91 8.09 -20.94
C ARG A 36 3.80 6.71 -20.27
N SER A 37 3.57 6.73 -18.96
CA SER A 37 3.52 5.57 -18.06
C SER A 37 2.27 5.64 -17.18
N ASN A 38 2.07 4.64 -16.34
CA ASN A 38 1.00 4.60 -15.34
C ASN A 38 1.48 3.85 -14.09
N LEU A 39 0.67 3.87 -13.04
CA LEU A 39 1.05 3.24 -11.77
C LEU A 39 1.32 1.74 -11.91
N THR A 40 0.58 1.02 -12.76
CA THR A 40 0.83 -0.41 -13.04
C THR A 40 2.26 -0.64 -13.54
N ASN A 41 2.74 0.20 -14.45
CA ASN A 41 4.11 0.11 -14.96
C ASN A 41 5.16 0.40 -13.89
N GLU A 42 4.88 1.28 -12.91
CA GLU A 42 5.79 1.50 -11.78
C GLU A 42 5.86 0.25 -10.87
N TYR A 43 4.75 -0.46 -10.66
CA TYR A 43 4.77 -1.76 -9.97
C TYR A 43 5.52 -2.84 -10.78
N VAL A 44 5.36 -2.87 -12.10
CA VAL A 44 6.14 -3.78 -12.96
C VAL A 44 7.64 -3.46 -12.87
N ARG A 45 8.02 -2.18 -12.83
CA ARG A 45 9.41 -1.75 -12.65
C ARG A 45 9.94 -2.14 -11.27
N ALA A 46 9.13 -2.00 -10.21
CA ALA A 46 9.47 -2.44 -8.86
C ALA A 46 9.90 -3.92 -8.84
N VAL A 47 9.18 -4.79 -9.54
CA VAL A 47 9.55 -6.21 -9.63
C VAL A 47 10.75 -6.42 -10.55
N ARG A 48 10.69 -5.93 -11.79
CA ARG A 48 11.67 -6.29 -12.84
C ARG A 48 13.04 -5.64 -12.67
N SER A 49 13.08 -4.43 -12.15
CA SER A 49 14.33 -3.64 -12.03
C SER A 49 14.92 -3.68 -10.63
N TYR A 50 14.08 -3.85 -9.60
CA TYR A 50 14.50 -3.80 -8.20
C TYR A 50 14.25 -5.12 -7.45
N GLY A 51 13.68 -6.14 -8.10
CA GLY A 51 13.54 -7.47 -7.52
C GLY A 51 12.55 -7.55 -6.34
N PHE A 52 11.65 -6.58 -6.19
CA PHE A 52 10.70 -6.59 -5.08
C PHE A 52 9.70 -7.73 -5.21
N ASP A 53 9.49 -8.45 -4.10
CA ASP A 53 8.55 -9.56 -4.03
C ASP A 53 7.11 -9.10 -3.80
N TYR A 54 6.17 -10.04 -3.90
CA TYR A 54 4.74 -9.75 -3.73
C TYR A 54 4.40 -9.17 -2.35
N ARG A 55 5.09 -9.58 -1.28
CA ARG A 55 4.85 -9.04 0.07
C ARG A 55 5.29 -7.58 0.15
N GLN A 56 6.41 -7.23 -0.47
CA GLN A 56 6.87 -5.85 -0.57
C GLN A 56 5.91 -5.00 -1.40
N LEU A 57 5.36 -5.53 -2.49
CA LEU A 57 4.32 -4.82 -3.25
C LEU A 57 3.05 -4.55 -2.41
N LYS A 58 2.59 -5.53 -1.62
CA LYS A 58 1.48 -5.32 -0.67
C LYS A 58 1.83 -4.25 0.36
N THR A 59 3.06 -4.24 0.87
CA THR A 59 3.55 -3.19 1.80
C THR A 59 3.52 -1.81 1.16
N PHE A 60 3.94 -1.65 -0.11
CA PHE A 60 3.85 -0.34 -0.80
C PHE A 60 2.39 0.11 -0.96
N ALA A 61 1.47 -0.80 -1.29
CA ALA A 61 0.05 -0.48 -1.37
C ALA A 61 -0.56 -0.11 0.00
N ARG A 62 -0.16 -0.78 1.08
CA ARG A 62 -0.56 -0.44 2.45
C ARG A 62 -0.01 0.92 2.88
N ASN A 63 1.27 1.19 2.62
CA ASN A 63 1.91 2.48 2.87
C ASN A 63 1.13 3.61 2.18
N ALA A 64 0.67 3.40 0.94
CA ALA A 64 -0.08 4.42 0.19
C ALA A 64 -1.38 4.85 0.87
N LEU A 65 -2.02 3.97 1.66
CA LEU A 65 -3.20 4.32 2.45
C LEU A 65 -2.86 4.77 3.87
N GLU A 66 -1.89 4.13 4.51
CA GLU A 66 -1.45 4.48 5.87
C GLU A 66 -0.94 5.91 5.95
N TYR A 67 -0.06 6.30 5.02
CA TYR A 67 0.50 7.64 4.93
C TYR A 67 -0.32 8.59 4.05
N SER A 68 -1.56 8.21 3.71
CA SER A 68 -2.49 9.11 3.02
C SER A 68 -3.06 10.17 3.96
N PHE A 69 -3.60 11.24 3.37
CA PHE A 69 -4.35 12.29 4.08
C PHE A 69 -5.84 11.98 4.25
N LEU A 70 -6.26 10.72 4.07
CA LEU A 70 -7.65 10.34 4.37
C LEU A 70 -7.94 10.59 5.86
N PRO A 71 -9.06 11.23 6.20
CA PRO A 71 -9.40 11.53 7.58
C PRO A 71 -9.80 10.27 8.37
N GLY A 72 -9.55 10.32 9.68
CA GLY A 72 -9.92 9.30 10.65
C GLY A 72 -8.81 8.30 10.97
N GLU A 73 -9.02 7.55 12.07
CA GLU A 73 -8.11 6.50 12.52
C GLU A 73 -8.06 5.33 11.54
N GLY A 74 -6.88 4.75 11.37
CA GLY A 74 -6.65 3.63 10.46
C GLY A 74 -7.02 2.25 11.02
N LEU A 75 -6.74 1.24 10.22
CA LEU A 75 -6.87 -0.19 10.50
C LEU A 75 -5.68 -0.74 11.27
N TYR A 76 -4.47 -0.22 11.01
CA TYR A 76 -3.21 -0.76 11.51
C TYR A 76 -2.77 -0.08 12.81
N ARG A 77 -2.06 -0.81 13.67
CA ARG A 77 -1.51 -0.34 14.94
C ARG A 77 -0.01 -0.60 15.00
N GLY A 78 0.77 0.32 14.45
CA GLY A 78 2.24 0.27 14.45
C GLY A 78 2.87 -0.73 13.48
N SER A 79 2.18 -1.81 13.12
CA SER A 79 2.56 -2.73 12.04
C SER A 79 1.34 -3.18 11.24
N TYR A 80 1.59 -3.71 10.04
CA TYR A 80 0.52 -4.24 9.19
C TYR A 80 -0.10 -5.54 9.68
N ASP A 81 0.50 -6.22 10.66
CA ASP A 81 -0.08 -7.42 11.26
C ASP A 81 -0.87 -7.12 12.54
N ALA A 82 -0.59 -5.98 13.17
CA ALA A 82 -1.32 -5.52 14.34
C ALA A 82 -2.55 -4.72 13.91
N LEU A 83 -3.69 -5.40 13.81
CA LEU A 83 -4.96 -4.76 13.45
C LEU A 83 -5.63 -4.10 14.68
N ARG A 84 -6.47 -3.09 14.44
CA ARG A 84 -7.33 -2.48 15.46
C ARG A 84 -8.37 -3.50 15.98
N PRO A 85 -8.85 -3.36 17.23
CA PRO A 85 -9.89 -4.23 17.77
C PRO A 85 -11.17 -4.23 16.93
N GLY A 86 -11.78 -5.40 16.75
CA GLY A 86 -12.99 -5.61 15.95
C GLY A 86 -12.72 -5.90 14.47
N PHE A 87 -11.45 -5.90 14.04
CA PHE A 87 -11.03 -6.16 12.66
C PHE A 87 -10.00 -7.28 12.55
N GLU A 88 -9.77 -8.05 13.61
CA GLU A 88 -8.77 -9.13 13.68
C GLU A 88 -8.95 -10.16 12.56
N ARG A 89 -10.22 -10.43 12.21
CA ARG A 89 -10.62 -11.38 11.18
C ARG A 89 -10.82 -10.74 9.80
N VAL A 90 -10.46 -9.46 9.59
CA VAL A 90 -10.71 -8.76 8.30
C VAL A 90 -10.03 -9.43 7.10
N ARG A 91 -9.04 -10.28 7.34
CA ARG A 91 -8.31 -11.05 6.33
C ARG A 91 -8.88 -12.46 6.10
N ASP A 92 -9.85 -12.89 6.90
CA ASP A 92 -10.47 -14.21 6.75
C ASP A 92 -11.44 -14.20 5.57
N GLU A 93 -11.48 -15.27 4.78
CA GLU A 93 -12.29 -15.32 3.57
C GLU A 93 -13.79 -15.07 3.81
N ASP A 94 -14.31 -15.60 4.91
CA ASP A 94 -15.72 -15.54 5.33
C ASP A 94 -16.08 -14.26 6.10
N TRP A 95 -15.11 -13.37 6.35
CA TRP A 95 -15.37 -12.18 7.13
C TRP A 95 -16.35 -11.23 6.44
N THR A 96 -17.35 -10.80 7.21
CA THR A 96 -18.29 -9.74 6.87
C THR A 96 -18.36 -8.75 8.02
N PRO A 97 -18.46 -7.43 7.74
CA PRO A 97 -18.53 -6.44 8.80
C PRO A 97 -19.88 -6.54 9.52
N ASP A 98 -19.81 -6.64 10.84
CA ASP A 98 -20.95 -6.48 11.75
C ASP A 98 -21.38 -5.01 11.85
N LEU A 99 -22.33 -4.70 12.73
CA LEU A 99 -22.84 -3.34 12.88
C LEU A 99 -21.75 -2.37 13.34
N ASP A 100 -20.99 -2.74 14.36
CA ASP A 100 -19.93 -1.91 14.95
C ASP A 100 -18.82 -1.63 13.93
N ALA A 101 -18.39 -2.64 13.16
CA ALA A 101 -17.40 -2.47 12.10
C ALA A 101 -17.91 -1.55 10.98
N ARG A 102 -19.20 -1.63 10.61
CA ARG A 102 -19.81 -0.74 9.61
C ARG A 102 -19.85 0.71 10.10
N GLU A 103 -20.26 0.93 11.34
CA GLU A 103 -20.29 2.27 11.94
C GLU A 103 -18.88 2.85 12.04
N ALA A 104 -17.90 2.05 12.47
CA ALA A 104 -16.50 2.47 12.52
C ALA A 104 -15.96 2.86 11.13
N MET A 105 -16.24 2.06 10.09
CA MET A 105 -15.84 2.38 8.72
C MET A 105 -16.56 3.61 8.16
N ALA A 106 -17.83 3.83 8.51
CA ALA A 106 -18.55 5.04 8.12
C ALA A 106 -17.95 6.30 8.77
N GLY A 107 -17.40 6.18 9.99
CA GLY A 107 -16.75 7.27 10.71
C GLY A 107 -15.30 7.57 10.33
N SER A 108 -14.62 6.71 9.56
CA SER A 108 -13.22 6.90 9.15
C SER A 108 -12.99 6.50 7.69
N GLN A 109 -12.70 7.48 6.85
CA GLN A 109 -12.39 7.26 5.43
C GLN A 109 -11.10 6.44 5.27
N LYS A 110 -10.11 6.68 6.13
CA LYS A 110 -8.86 5.91 6.13
C LYS A 110 -9.12 4.43 6.46
N LEU A 111 -9.90 4.17 7.51
CA LEU A 111 -10.27 2.80 7.88
C LEU A 111 -11.00 2.09 6.75
N ALA A 112 -12.04 2.71 6.19
CA ALA A 112 -12.82 2.12 5.11
C ALA A 112 -11.94 1.78 3.89
N ALA A 113 -11.02 2.67 3.51
CA ALA A 113 -10.09 2.44 2.41
C ALA A 113 -9.12 1.29 2.69
N GLN A 114 -8.56 1.22 3.91
CA GLN A 114 -7.62 0.16 4.30
C GLN A 114 -8.31 -1.20 4.43
N VAL A 115 -9.53 -1.26 5.00
CA VAL A 115 -10.33 -2.48 5.02
C VAL A 115 -10.62 -2.94 3.61
N ARG A 116 -11.05 -2.04 2.72
CA ARG A 116 -11.29 -2.37 1.30
C ARG A 116 -10.04 -2.94 0.64
N LEU A 117 -8.85 -2.40 0.92
CA LEU A 117 -7.59 -2.93 0.41
C LEU A 117 -7.33 -4.36 0.90
N GLU A 118 -7.44 -4.62 2.20
CA GLU A 118 -7.22 -5.96 2.75
C GLU A 118 -8.25 -6.96 2.22
N ARG A 119 -9.52 -6.56 2.07
CA ARG A 119 -10.55 -7.40 1.42
C ARG A 119 -10.24 -7.68 -0.06
N ALA A 120 -9.69 -6.71 -0.78
CA ALA A 120 -9.27 -6.90 -2.16
C ALA A 120 -8.10 -7.89 -2.28
N PHE A 121 -7.15 -7.87 -1.34
CA PHE A 121 -6.09 -8.89 -1.29
C PHE A 121 -6.66 -10.28 -1.04
N VAL A 122 -7.55 -10.44 -0.06
CA VAL A 122 -8.22 -11.73 0.21
C VAL A 122 -8.96 -12.23 -1.03
N ALA A 123 -9.64 -11.36 -1.77
CA ALA A 123 -10.34 -11.75 -2.97
C ALA A 123 -9.40 -12.15 -4.12
N PHE A 124 -8.22 -11.53 -4.22
CA PHE A 124 -7.21 -11.80 -5.25
C PHE A 124 -6.36 -13.03 -4.97
N GLU A 125 -6.10 -13.34 -3.69
CA GLU A 125 -5.21 -14.42 -3.26
C GLU A 125 -5.92 -15.80 -3.17
N LYS A 126 -7.21 -15.86 -3.51
CA LYS A 126 -7.98 -17.10 -3.69
C LYS A 126 -7.63 -17.79 -5.01
#